data_AF-H8MMX0-F1
#
_entry.id   AF-H8MMX0-F1
#
_cell.length_a   1.000
_cell.length_b   1.000
_cell.length_c   1.000
_cell.angle_alpha   90.00
_cell.angle_beta   90.00
_cell.angle_gamma   90.00
#
_symmetry.space_group_name_H-M   'P 1'
#
loop_
_entity.id
_entity.type
_entity.pdbx_description
1 polymer ?
#
loop_
_entity_poly.entity_id
_entity_poly.type
_entity_poly.pdbx_seq_one_letter_code
_entity_poly.pdbx_strand_id
1 'polypeptide(L)'
;MPRLQWTRASRATVLALVGALSLTACSDDEDTTPDSGVKVDAGTKTDAGTDTDAGSDAGSVDTGIPWDGGSAGDFSCEGKTQTTLNFAPGQEEELQDQVNTMAECTTITLAAGTYTFDNAITIRQNGITLVGAGKGTKGEGTGGAQSTVLVFTGAAANSNGLDVVGNRFTVSDLAVWNAKKDAIRVESSTDVVMRRVRTEWAEADKESNGKYGLYPVKSKYVLIEDCEAYNAADAGIYVGQTEYAVVRNCVAKQNVAGIEIENTKYAYVLGNTAQDNTTGLVVFDLPGNPIMGTDIRVKNNIITGNNRHNFASVANSSSTVSQVPAGTGTFMLASRRVELTGNTWGNNNTVDVAVLSGLTIEPNDKLWEAGGFNFASADIYIHGNTFQGGSGDNVDNGNLSPQLRPLGAALAALYTYGETQGAKGVEHLVWDGVDPYGHPRAELNPINICFADNTLPSGTVNAIADLDLVAAGQAAATGNFAGGWALTRHYPANKAEFACSGFSPALTIGDFIQ
;
A
#
# COMPACT_ATOMS: atom_id res chain seq x y z
N MET A 1 23.48 27.52 -10.03
CA MET A 1 22.59 26.57 -9.32
C MET A 1 22.06 27.31 -8.10
N PRO A 2 20.77 27.68 -8.05
CA PRO A 2 20.27 28.38 -6.88
C PRO A 2 20.23 27.39 -5.72
N ARG A 3 20.88 27.75 -4.61
CA ARG A 3 20.90 26.99 -3.36
C ARG A 3 19.46 26.84 -2.87
N LEU A 4 19.08 25.62 -2.51
CA LEU A 4 17.84 25.31 -1.80
C LEU A 4 17.71 26.22 -0.59
N GLN A 5 16.68 27.06 -0.62
CA GLN A 5 16.23 27.82 0.53
C GLN A 5 15.29 26.90 1.29
N TRP A 6 15.78 26.26 2.36
CA TRP A 6 14.92 25.85 3.45
C TRP A 6 14.22 27.12 3.94
N THR A 7 13.02 27.38 3.45
CA THR A 7 12.21 28.50 3.89
C THR A 7 11.83 28.25 5.34
N ARG A 8 12.65 28.80 6.23
CA ARG A 8 12.32 29.23 7.60
C ARG A 8 11.27 28.35 8.28
N ALA A 9 11.64 27.13 8.67
CA ALA A 9 11.19 26.66 9.96
C ALA A 9 11.77 27.65 11.00
N SER A 10 10.95 28.53 11.54
CA SER A 10 11.37 29.46 12.59
C SER A 10 11.98 28.64 13.73
N ARG A 11 13.20 28.98 14.15
CA ARG A 11 13.92 28.35 15.29
C ARG A 11 13.08 28.16 16.56
N ALA A 12 11.96 28.88 16.68
CA ALA A 12 10.98 28.74 17.76
C ALA A 12 10.13 27.46 17.69
N THR A 13 9.87 26.89 16.50
CA THR A 13 9.04 25.69 16.34
C THR A 13 9.76 24.41 16.78
N VAL A 14 11.09 24.39 16.70
CA VAL A 14 11.94 23.25 17.12
C VAL A 14 12.05 23.14 18.66
N LEU A 15 11.78 24.23 19.40
CA LEU A 15 11.98 24.28 20.86
C LEU A 15 10.74 23.89 21.71
N ALA A 16 9.58 23.66 21.10
CA ALA A 16 8.29 23.56 21.82
C ALA A 16 7.61 22.18 21.71
N LEU A 17 8.33 21.12 21.38
CA LEU A 17 7.70 19.87 20.93
C LEU A 17 8.31 18.63 21.55
N VAL A 18 7.93 18.34 22.80
CA VAL A 18 8.16 17.03 23.42
C VAL A 18 7.07 16.73 24.43
N GLY A 19 6.43 15.58 24.24
CA GLY A 19 5.62 14.95 25.28
C GLY A 19 4.33 14.36 24.73
N ALA A 20 4.41 13.32 23.91
CA ALA A 20 3.38 12.30 23.75
C ALA A 20 3.87 11.21 22.75
N LEU A 21 4.66 10.26 23.24
CA LEU A 21 4.83 8.95 22.59
C LEU A 21 3.86 7.99 23.28
N SER A 22 2.57 8.18 23.06
CA SER A 22 1.52 7.22 23.44
C SER A 22 0.20 7.65 22.81
N LEU A 23 0.01 7.34 21.53
CA LEU A 23 -1.32 7.26 20.94
C LEU A 23 -1.57 5.78 20.68
N THR A 24 -2.51 5.22 21.45
CA THR A 24 -2.99 3.85 21.30
C THR A 24 -3.63 3.69 19.93
N ALA A 25 -3.06 2.85 19.07
CA ALA A 25 -3.73 2.42 17.85
C ALA A 25 -4.90 1.49 18.20
N CYS A 26 -6.12 1.93 17.96
CA CYS A 26 -7.32 1.09 18.04
C CYS A 26 -7.46 0.32 16.72
N SER A 27 -7.39 -1.02 16.78
CA SER A 27 -7.81 -1.89 15.67
C SER A 27 -9.33 -1.94 15.58
N ASP A 28 -9.90 -1.73 14.39
CA ASP A 28 -11.34 -1.85 14.13
C ASP A 28 -11.75 -3.33 13.90
N ASP A 29 -12.88 -3.70 14.53
CA ASP A 29 -13.85 -4.78 14.29
C ASP A 29 -13.39 -6.23 14.00
N GLU A 30 -13.32 -7.04 15.07
CA GLU A 30 -13.39 -8.51 15.00
C GLU A 30 -14.85 -9.00 15.03
N ASP A 31 -15.34 -9.56 13.91
CA ASP A 31 -16.53 -10.42 13.90
C ASP A 31 -16.12 -11.86 14.18
N THR A 32 -16.42 -12.33 15.38
CA THR A 32 -15.99 -13.63 15.91
C THR A 32 -17.08 -14.69 15.74
N THR A 33 -17.01 -15.50 14.68
CA THR A 33 -17.71 -16.80 14.64
C THR A 33 -16.79 -17.91 14.11
N PRO A 34 -16.59 -19.02 14.85
CA PRO A 34 -15.61 -20.05 14.49
C PRO A 34 -16.23 -21.30 13.83
N ASP A 35 -15.35 -21.97 13.08
CA ASP A 35 -15.18 -23.44 13.00
C ASP A 35 -15.77 -24.19 11.79
N SER A 36 -14.90 -24.86 11.04
CA SER A 36 -14.81 -26.34 10.95
C SER A 36 -14.16 -26.77 9.63
N GLY A 37 -12.95 -27.32 9.72
CA GLY A 37 -12.23 -27.89 8.58
C GLY A 37 -12.66 -29.32 8.24
N VAL A 38 -12.18 -29.84 7.09
CA VAL A 38 -11.48 -31.13 6.91
C VAL A 38 -11.23 -31.43 5.41
N LYS A 39 -9.94 -31.55 5.06
CA LYS A 39 -9.19 -32.45 4.14
C LYS A 39 -9.68 -32.87 2.72
N VAL A 40 -8.89 -32.39 1.74
CA VAL A 40 -8.21 -33.02 0.56
C VAL A 40 -8.76 -34.28 -0.13
N ASP A 41 -8.86 -34.21 -1.47
CA ASP A 41 -8.16 -35.15 -2.38
C ASP A 41 -7.97 -34.60 -3.82
N ALA A 42 -6.96 -35.12 -4.52
CA ALA A 42 -6.27 -34.54 -5.69
C ALA A 42 -6.69 -35.03 -7.09
N GLY A 43 -6.34 -34.27 -8.14
CA GLY A 43 -6.18 -34.77 -9.54
C GLY A 43 -6.50 -33.76 -10.65
N THR A 44 -5.55 -32.99 -11.19
CA THR A 44 -4.72 -33.21 -12.40
C THR A 44 -5.35 -32.99 -13.80
N LYS A 45 -4.77 -32.01 -14.53
CA LYS A 45 -4.42 -31.92 -15.98
C LYS A 45 -5.26 -31.05 -16.95
N THR A 46 -4.73 -29.84 -17.21
CA THR A 46 -4.21 -29.28 -18.50
C THR A 46 -4.89 -29.56 -19.85
N ASP A 47 -5.36 -28.50 -20.52
CA ASP A 47 -4.91 -27.97 -21.84
C ASP A 47 -5.38 -26.49 -21.92
N ALA A 48 -4.70 -25.45 -22.43
CA ALA A 48 -3.84 -25.17 -23.60
C ALA A 48 -4.60 -24.76 -24.88
N GLY A 49 -4.61 -23.45 -25.19
CA GLY A 49 -4.93 -22.89 -26.52
C GLY A 49 -5.53 -21.48 -26.46
N THR A 50 -4.75 -20.39 -26.56
CA THR A 50 -4.20 -19.68 -27.75
C THR A 50 -5.11 -18.60 -28.37
N ASP A 51 -4.55 -17.37 -28.35
CA ASP A 51 -4.57 -16.30 -29.38
C ASP A 51 -5.52 -15.08 -29.28
N THR A 52 -4.91 -14.00 -28.72
CA THR A 52 -4.73 -12.62 -29.23
C THR A 52 -5.89 -11.81 -29.83
N ASP A 53 -6.16 -10.65 -29.24
CA ASP A 53 -6.27 -9.38 -29.97
C ASP A 53 -5.63 -8.20 -29.21
N ALA A 54 -5.17 -7.20 -29.96
CA ALA A 54 -4.26 -6.15 -29.56
C ALA A 54 -4.97 -4.80 -29.47
N GLY A 55 -4.88 -4.15 -28.31
CA GLY A 55 -5.16 -2.73 -28.10
C GLY A 55 -3.97 -2.08 -27.41
N SER A 56 -3.53 -0.93 -27.94
CA SER A 56 -2.31 -0.21 -27.57
C SER A 56 -2.18 0.05 -26.06
N ASP A 57 -1.33 -0.72 -25.38
CA ASP A 57 -0.91 -0.48 -24.01
C ASP A 57 0.30 0.48 -23.98
N ALA A 58 0.38 1.30 -22.94
CA ALA A 58 1.64 1.92 -22.58
C ALA A 58 2.55 0.77 -22.09
N GLY A 59 3.39 0.27 -23.00
CA GLY A 59 4.31 -0.87 -22.83
C GLY A 59 4.19 -1.61 -21.50
N SER A 60 3.40 -2.69 -21.49
CA SER A 60 3.37 -3.61 -20.36
C SER A 60 4.79 -4.05 -20.03
N VAL A 61 5.22 -3.79 -18.80
CA VAL A 61 6.47 -4.36 -18.29
C VAL A 61 6.23 -5.86 -18.17
N ASP A 62 7.05 -6.68 -18.84
CA ASP A 62 7.03 -8.13 -18.61
C ASP A 62 7.25 -8.38 -17.11
N THR A 63 6.16 -8.80 -16.48
CA THR A 63 6.09 -8.98 -15.04
C THR A 63 6.84 -10.23 -14.60
N GLY A 64 7.06 -11.18 -15.51
CA GLY A 64 7.67 -12.48 -15.22
C GLY A 64 6.80 -13.38 -14.34
N ILE A 65 5.51 -13.07 -14.17
CA ILE A 65 4.54 -13.87 -13.40
C ILE A 65 3.47 -14.36 -14.38
N PRO A 66 3.39 -15.68 -14.66
CA PRO A 66 2.42 -16.24 -15.59
C PRO A 66 0.97 -16.13 -15.12
N TRP A 67 0.72 -15.99 -13.81
CA TRP A 67 -0.63 -16.00 -13.26
C TRP A 67 -1.42 -14.74 -13.66
N ASP A 68 -2.62 -14.97 -14.16
CA ASP A 68 -3.55 -14.00 -14.74
C ASP A 68 -4.90 -13.92 -13.99
N GLY A 69 -4.91 -14.39 -12.74
CA GLY A 69 -6.13 -14.44 -11.93
C GLY A 69 -6.93 -15.74 -12.13
N GLY A 70 -6.28 -16.80 -12.62
CA GLY A 70 -6.85 -18.15 -12.71
C GLY A 70 -7.33 -18.72 -11.37
N SER A 71 -8.02 -19.86 -11.43
CA SER A 71 -8.64 -20.51 -10.27
C SER A 71 -7.62 -21.32 -9.47
N ALA A 72 -7.22 -20.82 -8.31
CA ALA A 72 -6.37 -21.55 -7.38
C ALA A 72 -7.13 -22.00 -6.12
N GLY A 73 -8.36 -21.51 -5.91
CA GLY A 73 -9.30 -22.00 -4.91
C GLY A 73 -10.16 -23.19 -5.37
N ASP A 74 -10.92 -23.74 -4.42
CA ASP A 74 -11.71 -24.98 -4.61
C ASP A 74 -13.03 -24.75 -5.36
N PHE A 75 -13.52 -23.50 -5.45
CA PHE A 75 -14.81 -23.21 -6.08
C PHE A 75 -14.69 -23.20 -7.61
N SER A 76 -15.65 -23.82 -8.30
CA SER A 76 -15.73 -23.79 -9.77
C SER A 76 -17.16 -23.58 -10.27
N CYS A 77 -17.25 -22.92 -11.42
CA CYS A 77 -18.49 -22.78 -12.20
C CYS A 77 -18.65 -23.86 -13.27
N GLU A 78 -17.69 -24.77 -13.40
CA GLU A 78 -17.80 -25.92 -14.29
C GLU A 78 -18.98 -26.82 -13.88
N GLY A 79 -19.81 -27.22 -14.85
CA GLY A 79 -20.98 -28.04 -14.61
C GLY A 79 -22.16 -27.34 -13.91
N LYS A 80 -22.02 -26.05 -13.55
CA LYS A 80 -23.11 -25.23 -13.00
C LYS A 80 -23.86 -24.47 -14.10
N THR A 81 -25.13 -24.15 -13.85
CA THR A 81 -25.90 -23.25 -14.72
C THR A 81 -25.27 -21.87 -14.69
N GLN A 82 -24.85 -21.38 -15.85
CA GLN A 82 -24.32 -20.02 -15.99
C GLN A 82 -25.44 -19.10 -16.48
N THR A 83 -25.60 -17.97 -15.80
CA THR A 83 -26.66 -16.99 -16.10
C THR A 83 -26.01 -15.67 -16.48
N THR A 84 -26.57 -14.98 -17.49
CA THR A 84 -26.14 -13.62 -17.85
C THR A 84 -27.30 -12.65 -17.63
N LEU A 85 -27.03 -11.62 -16.84
CA LEU A 85 -27.93 -10.50 -16.60
C LEU A 85 -27.36 -9.24 -17.26
N ASN A 86 -28.20 -8.48 -17.93
CA ASN A 86 -27.78 -7.27 -18.64
C ASN A 86 -28.59 -6.08 -18.13
N PHE A 87 -27.90 -4.99 -17.78
CA PHE A 87 -28.55 -3.76 -17.32
C PHE A 87 -28.03 -2.56 -18.09
N ALA A 88 -28.92 -1.67 -18.48
CA ALA A 88 -28.63 -0.35 -19.01
C ALA A 88 -28.79 0.73 -17.91
N PRO A 89 -28.23 1.94 -18.09
CA PRO A 89 -28.51 3.07 -17.22
C PRO A 89 -30.01 3.28 -17.02
N GLY A 90 -30.44 3.56 -15.79
CA GLY A 90 -31.87 3.65 -15.43
C GLY A 90 -32.50 2.33 -14.93
N GLN A 91 -31.75 1.22 -14.90
CA GLN A 91 -32.17 -0.08 -14.35
C GLN A 91 -31.47 -0.41 -13.02
N GLU A 92 -31.06 0.59 -12.25
CA GLU A 92 -30.29 0.41 -11.01
C GLU A 92 -31.09 -0.32 -9.92
N GLU A 93 -32.40 -0.06 -9.84
CA GLU A 93 -33.31 -0.77 -8.91
C GLU A 93 -33.42 -2.25 -9.28
N GLU A 94 -33.57 -2.57 -10.57
CA GLU A 94 -33.59 -3.96 -11.05
C GLU A 94 -32.27 -4.67 -10.76
N LEU A 95 -31.13 -3.99 -10.95
CA LEU A 95 -29.83 -4.54 -10.57
C LEU A 95 -29.74 -4.81 -9.07
N GLN A 96 -30.22 -3.89 -8.23
CA GLN A 96 -30.22 -4.07 -6.77
C GLN A 96 -31.10 -5.24 -6.32
N ASP A 97 -32.25 -5.44 -6.94
CA ASP A 97 -33.11 -6.60 -6.65
C ASP A 97 -32.46 -7.91 -7.10
N GLN A 98 -31.77 -7.90 -8.25
CA GLN A 98 -31.14 -9.10 -8.79
C GLN A 98 -29.93 -9.55 -7.96
N VAL A 99 -29.10 -8.65 -7.45
CA VAL A 99 -27.95 -9.07 -6.61
C VAL A 99 -28.38 -9.77 -5.30
N ASN A 100 -29.61 -9.54 -4.83
CA ASN A 100 -30.18 -10.23 -3.67
C ASN A 100 -30.67 -11.66 -3.96
N THR A 101 -30.95 -11.99 -5.23
CA THR A 101 -31.63 -13.25 -5.61
C THR A 101 -30.91 -14.05 -6.68
N MET A 102 -29.84 -13.50 -7.28
CA MET A 102 -29.08 -14.15 -8.33
C MET A 102 -28.45 -15.47 -7.86
N ALA A 103 -28.32 -16.40 -8.80
CA ALA A 103 -27.62 -17.66 -8.58
C ALA A 103 -26.10 -17.44 -8.59
N GLU A 104 -25.36 -18.40 -8.04
CA GLU A 104 -23.92 -18.52 -8.27
C GLU A 104 -23.61 -18.56 -9.77
N CYS A 105 -22.36 -18.22 -10.14
CA CYS A 105 -21.90 -18.29 -11.53
C CYS A 105 -22.70 -17.41 -12.50
N THR A 106 -23.17 -16.26 -11.99
CA THR A 106 -23.88 -15.25 -12.77
C THR A 106 -22.89 -14.19 -13.27
N THR A 107 -23.01 -13.85 -14.55
CA THR A 107 -22.35 -12.70 -15.16
C THR A 107 -23.32 -11.53 -15.26
N ILE A 108 -22.98 -10.42 -14.62
CA ILE A 108 -23.68 -9.13 -14.72
C ILE A 108 -22.92 -8.27 -15.71
N THR A 109 -23.58 -7.92 -16.82
CA THR A 109 -23.05 -7.01 -17.84
C THR A 109 -23.76 -5.66 -17.73
N LEU A 110 -22.97 -4.60 -17.60
CA LEU A 110 -23.45 -3.22 -17.57
C LEU A 110 -23.10 -2.54 -18.89
N ALA A 111 -24.10 -1.97 -19.54
CA ALA A 111 -23.87 -1.12 -20.71
C ALA A 111 -23.07 0.16 -20.34
N ALA A 112 -22.54 0.84 -21.36
CA ALA A 112 -21.90 2.14 -21.17
C ALA A 112 -22.93 3.17 -20.65
N GLY A 113 -22.49 4.02 -19.73
CA GLY A 113 -23.29 5.09 -19.15
C GLY A 113 -23.14 5.23 -17.64
N THR A 114 -24.01 6.07 -17.08
CA THR A 114 -23.98 6.44 -15.66
C THR A 114 -25.05 5.68 -14.90
N TYR A 115 -24.66 4.99 -13.83
CA TYR A 115 -25.57 4.30 -12.91
C TYR A 115 -25.52 5.00 -11.56
N THR A 116 -26.66 5.42 -11.01
CA THR A 116 -26.70 6.12 -9.72
C THR A 116 -27.33 5.26 -8.65
N PHE A 117 -26.64 5.06 -7.53
CA PHE A 117 -27.09 4.21 -6.43
C PHE A 117 -27.27 4.98 -5.13
N ASP A 118 -28.34 4.62 -4.42
CA ASP A 118 -28.63 5.13 -3.07
C ASP A 118 -28.07 4.22 -1.96
N ASN A 119 -27.57 3.02 -2.29
CA ASN A 119 -26.97 2.04 -1.38
C ASN A 119 -25.88 1.22 -2.09
N ALA A 120 -25.07 0.47 -1.32
CA ALA A 120 -24.07 -0.44 -1.86
C ALA A 120 -24.71 -1.51 -2.75
N ILE A 121 -23.98 -1.94 -3.78
CA ILE A 121 -24.27 -3.17 -4.50
C ILE A 121 -23.69 -4.32 -3.68
N THR A 122 -24.57 -5.10 -3.06
CA THR A 122 -24.20 -6.15 -2.11
C THR A 122 -24.21 -7.51 -2.79
N ILE A 123 -23.06 -8.18 -2.86
CA ILE A 123 -22.93 -9.50 -3.50
C ILE A 123 -22.52 -10.53 -2.45
N ARG A 124 -23.28 -11.63 -2.35
CA ARG A 124 -23.06 -12.72 -1.39
C ARG A 124 -23.00 -14.11 -2.03
N GLN A 125 -22.76 -14.16 -3.34
CA GLN A 125 -22.73 -15.39 -4.13
C GLN A 125 -21.35 -15.61 -4.74
N ASN A 126 -21.01 -16.88 -4.99
CA ASN A 126 -19.75 -17.28 -5.61
C ASN A 126 -19.83 -17.23 -7.14
N GLY A 127 -18.68 -17.07 -7.79
CA GLY A 127 -18.52 -17.11 -9.25
C GLY A 127 -19.12 -15.91 -9.97
N ILE A 128 -19.31 -14.80 -9.27
CA ILE A 128 -19.95 -13.61 -9.85
C ILE A 128 -18.93 -12.84 -10.68
N THR A 129 -19.29 -12.53 -11.92
CA THR A 129 -18.54 -11.63 -12.80
C THR A 129 -19.35 -10.36 -13.02
N LEU A 130 -18.80 -9.20 -12.69
CA LEU A 130 -19.35 -7.88 -12.97
C LEU A 130 -18.49 -7.18 -14.02
N VAL A 131 -19.05 -6.88 -15.18
CA VAL A 131 -18.32 -6.27 -16.29
C VAL A 131 -19.05 -5.03 -16.82
N GLY A 132 -18.33 -3.93 -16.96
CA GLY A 132 -18.81 -2.72 -17.64
C GLY A 132 -18.24 -2.57 -19.05
N ALA A 133 -18.50 -1.42 -19.67
CA ALA A 133 -18.02 -1.11 -21.01
C ALA A 133 -16.61 -0.47 -21.05
N GLY A 134 -16.09 -0.02 -19.91
CA GLY A 134 -14.79 0.62 -19.75
C GLY A 134 -14.70 1.48 -18.49
N LYS A 135 -13.51 1.61 -17.88
CA LYS A 135 -13.29 2.44 -16.68
C LYS A 135 -13.29 3.96 -16.91
N GLY A 136 -13.35 4.39 -18.16
CA GLY A 136 -13.20 5.79 -18.54
C GLY A 136 -11.82 6.34 -18.17
N THR A 137 -11.74 7.64 -17.96
CA THR A 137 -10.50 8.36 -17.61
C THR A 137 -10.62 9.08 -16.27
N LYS A 138 -9.50 9.37 -15.60
CA LYS A 138 -9.48 10.15 -14.36
C LYS A 138 -10.34 11.42 -14.46
N GLY A 139 -11.16 11.69 -13.44
CA GLY A 139 -12.06 12.83 -13.37
C GLY A 139 -13.42 12.62 -14.05
N GLU A 140 -13.61 11.52 -14.77
CA GLU A 140 -14.88 11.19 -15.42
C GLU A 140 -15.88 10.66 -14.38
N GLY A 141 -16.64 11.56 -13.74
CA GLY A 141 -17.62 11.23 -12.70
C GLY A 141 -18.97 10.71 -13.20
N THR A 142 -19.14 10.59 -14.51
CA THR A 142 -20.34 10.08 -15.19
C THR A 142 -19.91 9.27 -16.40
N GLY A 143 -20.53 8.13 -16.68
CA GLY A 143 -20.18 7.29 -17.82
C GLY A 143 -20.68 7.87 -19.14
N GLY A 144 -19.86 7.71 -20.18
CA GLY A 144 -20.10 8.13 -21.55
C GLY A 144 -20.38 6.95 -22.48
N ALA A 145 -20.05 7.10 -23.76
CA ALA A 145 -20.34 6.10 -24.79
C ALA A 145 -19.49 4.82 -24.70
N GLN A 146 -18.37 4.86 -23.99
CA GLN A 146 -17.38 3.77 -23.91
C GLN A 146 -16.94 3.50 -22.46
N SER A 147 -17.73 3.96 -21.49
CA SER A 147 -17.39 3.84 -20.07
C SER A 147 -18.63 3.62 -19.24
N THR A 148 -18.48 2.80 -18.21
CA THR A 148 -19.51 2.53 -17.21
C THR A 148 -19.06 3.14 -15.90
N VAL A 149 -19.86 4.04 -15.32
CA VAL A 149 -19.54 4.69 -14.04
C VAL A 149 -20.68 4.47 -13.05
N LEU A 150 -20.35 3.86 -11.92
CA LEU A 150 -21.25 3.63 -10.78
C LEU A 150 -21.06 4.79 -9.78
N VAL A 151 -22.11 5.60 -9.60
CA VAL A 151 -22.07 6.85 -8.84
C VAL A 151 -22.82 6.68 -7.51
N PHE A 152 -22.12 6.92 -6.41
CA PHE A 152 -22.62 6.75 -5.04
C PHE A 152 -22.71 8.09 -4.28
N THR A 153 -22.69 9.22 -4.99
CA THR A 153 -22.74 10.57 -4.38
C THR A 153 -23.98 10.75 -3.48
N GLY A 154 -25.11 10.16 -3.85
CA GLY A 154 -26.38 10.18 -3.08
C GLY A 154 -26.55 9.03 -2.09
N ALA A 155 -25.61 8.08 -2.04
CA ALA A 155 -25.77 6.86 -1.25
C ALA A 155 -25.82 7.11 0.26
N ALA A 156 -26.44 6.17 0.98
CA ALA A 156 -26.51 6.14 2.43
C ALA A 156 -25.11 6.27 3.07
N ALA A 157 -25.05 6.95 4.22
CA ALA A 157 -23.82 7.09 4.98
C ALA A 157 -23.22 5.71 5.33
N ASN A 158 -21.90 5.62 5.38
CA ASN A 158 -21.15 4.38 5.66
C ASN A 158 -21.37 3.24 4.65
N SER A 159 -21.92 3.52 3.47
CA SER A 159 -22.09 2.56 2.38
C SER A 159 -20.83 2.43 1.53
N ASN A 160 -20.40 1.20 1.27
CA ASN A 160 -19.44 0.90 0.21
C ASN A 160 -20.08 1.14 -1.17
N GLY A 161 -19.27 1.16 -2.23
CA GLY A 161 -19.77 1.08 -3.61
C GLY A 161 -20.18 -0.35 -3.95
N LEU A 162 -19.19 -1.24 -4.05
CA LEU A 162 -19.37 -2.69 -4.08
C LEU A 162 -19.00 -3.28 -2.72
N ASP A 163 -19.88 -4.12 -2.16
CA ASP A 163 -19.63 -4.87 -0.94
C ASP A 163 -19.81 -6.36 -1.19
N VAL A 164 -18.70 -7.09 -1.25
CA VAL A 164 -18.66 -8.45 -1.80
C VAL A 164 -18.08 -9.43 -0.78
N VAL A 165 -18.77 -10.56 -0.63
CA VAL A 165 -18.26 -11.78 0.00
C VAL A 165 -18.62 -12.95 -0.90
N GLY A 166 -17.64 -13.54 -1.57
CA GLY A 166 -17.87 -14.63 -2.51
C GLY A 166 -16.60 -15.03 -3.27
N ASN A 167 -16.35 -16.33 -3.38
CA ASN A 167 -15.22 -16.87 -4.11
C ASN A 167 -15.39 -16.66 -5.62
N ARG A 168 -14.28 -16.53 -6.34
CA ARG A 168 -14.24 -16.31 -7.80
C ARG A 168 -15.02 -15.08 -8.23
N PHE A 169 -14.90 -14.00 -7.45
CA PHE A 169 -15.45 -12.70 -7.82
C PHE A 169 -14.52 -12.01 -8.83
N THR A 170 -15.08 -11.59 -9.96
CA THR A 170 -14.39 -10.77 -10.95
C THR A 170 -15.13 -9.45 -11.14
N VAL A 171 -14.41 -8.34 -11.10
CA VAL A 171 -14.92 -7.04 -11.54
C VAL A 171 -14.00 -6.44 -12.59
N SER A 172 -14.58 -5.95 -13.69
CA SER A 172 -13.79 -5.33 -14.76
C SER A 172 -14.50 -4.23 -15.53
N ASP A 173 -13.69 -3.36 -16.14
CA ASP A 173 -14.12 -2.39 -17.15
C ASP A 173 -15.19 -1.40 -16.67
N LEU A 174 -15.02 -0.87 -15.45
CA LEU A 174 -15.93 0.13 -14.89
C LEU A 174 -15.22 1.09 -13.92
N ALA A 175 -15.89 2.17 -13.57
CA ALA A 175 -15.47 3.04 -12.49
C ALA A 175 -16.47 3.08 -11.34
N VAL A 176 -15.98 3.23 -10.12
CA VAL A 176 -16.76 3.55 -8.91
C VAL A 176 -16.42 4.98 -8.48
N TRP A 177 -17.44 5.81 -8.35
CA TRP A 177 -17.31 7.24 -8.10
C TRP A 177 -18.02 7.66 -6.81
N ASN A 178 -17.32 8.40 -5.95
CA ASN A 178 -17.86 9.01 -4.73
C ASN A 178 -18.58 8.02 -3.78
N ALA A 179 -18.02 6.84 -3.54
CA ALA A 179 -18.51 5.95 -2.48
C ALA A 179 -18.43 6.64 -1.10
N LYS A 180 -19.38 6.35 -0.20
CA LYS A 180 -19.42 7.00 1.13
C LYS A 180 -18.40 6.40 2.10
N LYS A 181 -18.12 5.10 1.94
CA LYS A 181 -17.06 4.36 2.62
C LYS A 181 -16.10 3.82 1.56
N ASP A 182 -15.93 2.52 1.41
CA ASP A 182 -14.93 1.95 0.50
C ASP A 182 -15.51 1.84 -0.91
N ALA A 183 -14.71 2.05 -1.96
CA ALA A 183 -15.24 1.97 -3.32
C ALA A 183 -15.56 0.51 -3.70
N ILE A 184 -14.60 -0.41 -3.58
CA ILE A 184 -14.80 -1.84 -3.84
C ILE A 184 -14.19 -2.65 -2.72
N ARG A 185 -15.04 -3.16 -1.83
CA ARG A 185 -14.64 -4.05 -0.75
C ARG A 185 -14.96 -5.49 -1.10
N VAL A 186 -13.94 -6.35 -1.08
CA VAL A 186 -14.07 -7.80 -1.25
C VAL A 186 -13.47 -8.48 -0.03
N GLU A 187 -14.31 -9.06 0.80
CA GLU A 187 -13.89 -9.66 2.07
C GLU A 187 -14.01 -11.19 2.03
N SER A 188 -13.11 -11.89 2.73
CA SER A 188 -13.22 -13.33 3.01
C SER A 188 -13.47 -14.16 1.75
N SER A 189 -12.73 -13.85 0.68
CA SER A 189 -12.97 -14.39 -0.66
C SER A 189 -11.69 -14.99 -1.24
N THR A 190 -11.85 -16.05 -2.03
CA THR A 190 -10.75 -16.70 -2.76
C THR A 190 -10.89 -16.46 -4.25
N ASP A 191 -9.78 -16.32 -4.99
CA ASP A 191 -9.75 -16.08 -6.44
C ASP A 191 -10.45 -14.75 -6.83
N VAL A 192 -9.94 -13.64 -6.31
CA VAL A 192 -10.51 -12.30 -6.55
C VAL A 192 -9.77 -11.62 -7.69
N VAL A 193 -10.50 -11.14 -8.70
CA VAL A 193 -9.92 -10.41 -9.83
C VAL A 193 -10.55 -9.02 -9.96
N MET A 194 -9.71 -7.99 -9.92
CA MET A 194 -10.07 -6.61 -10.22
C MET A 194 -9.22 -6.14 -11.41
N ARG A 195 -9.86 -5.91 -12.56
CA ARG A 195 -9.13 -5.67 -13.82
C ARG A 195 -9.67 -4.46 -14.55
N ARG A 196 -8.82 -3.49 -14.89
CA ARG A 196 -9.24 -2.26 -15.59
C ARG A 196 -10.41 -1.59 -14.88
N VAL A 197 -10.27 -1.37 -13.57
CA VAL A 197 -11.25 -0.66 -12.74
C VAL A 197 -10.67 0.68 -12.28
N ARG A 198 -11.50 1.72 -12.20
CA ARG A 198 -11.13 3.01 -11.60
C ARG A 198 -11.94 3.28 -10.34
N THR A 199 -11.30 3.68 -9.26
CA THR A 199 -11.98 4.20 -8.05
C THR A 199 -11.57 5.64 -7.80
N GLU A 200 -12.53 6.54 -7.67
CA GLU A 200 -12.22 7.97 -7.54
C GLU A 200 -13.25 8.75 -6.72
N TRP A 201 -12.74 9.69 -5.91
CA TRP A 201 -13.53 10.72 -5.26
C TRP A 201 -13.29 12.07 -5.93
N ALA A 202 -14.36 12.87 -6.05
CA ALA A 202 -14.36 14.13 -6.79
C ALA A 202 -13.51 15.22 -6.13
N GLU A 203 -13.52 15.27 -4.80
CA GLU A 203 -12.79 16.26 -4.03
C GLU A 203 -11.43 15.70 -3.63
N ALA A 204 -10.35 16.34 -4.05
CA ALA A 204 -9.01 15.98 -3.61
C ALA A 204 -8.80 16.33 -2.12
N ASP A 205 -7.91 15.58 -1.47
CA ASP A 205 -7.40 15.86 -0.13
C ASP A 205 -8.50 16.01 0.95
N LYS A 206 -9.62 15.31 0.79
CA LYS A 206 -10.76 15.39 1.70
C LYS A 206 -10.74 14.21 2.67
N GLU A 207 -10.55 14.51 3.95
CA GLU A 207 -10.55 13.50 5.04
C GLU A 207 -11.83 12.63 5.05
N SER A 208 -12.97 13.20 4.66
CA SER A 208 -14.25 12.48 4.63
C SER A 208 -14.52 11.73 3.31
N ASN A 209 -13.52 11.61 2.42
CA ASN A 209 -13.61 10.67 1.32
C ASN A 209 -13.60 9.23 1.87
N GLY A 210 -13.92 8.27 1.01
CA GLY A 210 -13.76 6.86 1.34
C GLY A 210 -12.33 6.52 1.70
N LYS A 211 -12.17 5.60 2.66
CA LYS A 211 -10.84 5.16 3.12
C LYS A 211 -10.13 4.41 2.01
N TYR A 212 -10.76 3.38 1.46
CA TYR A 212 -10.11 2.47 0.51
C TYR A 212 -10.76 2.47 -0.87
N GLY A 213 -9.93 2.57 -1.92
CA GLY A 213 -10.36 2.42 -3.31
C GLY A 213 -10.65 0.96 -3.65
N LEU A 214 -9.61 0.21 -3.98
CA LEU A 214 -9.68 -1.24 -4.18
C LEU A 214 -9.29 -1.93 -2.87
N TYR A 215 -10.19 -2.72 -2.30
CA TYR A 215 -10.06 -3.25 -0.93
C TYR A 215 -10.40 -4.75 -0.83
N PRO A 216 -9.57 -5.64 -1.40
CA PRO A 216 -9.51 -7.04 -0.98
C PRO A 216 -8.95 -7.16 0.44
N VAL A 217 -9.67 -7.89 1.30
CA VAL A 217 -9.28 -8.13 2.70
C VAL A 217 -9.64 -9.54 3.13
N LYS A 218 -8.83 -10.16 4.00
CA LYS A 218 -9.04 -11.54 4.48
C LYS A 218 -9.19 -12.53 3.31
N SER A 219 -8.49 -12.28 2.21
CA SER A 219 -8.72 -12.95 0.93
C SER A 219 -7.52 -13.82 0.52
N LYS A 220 -7.71 -14.66 -0.50
CA LYS A 220 -6.65 -15.52 -1.03
C LYS A 220 -6.65 -15.52 -2.55
N TYR A 221 -5.47 -15.49 -3.17
CA TYR A 221 -5.31 -15.42 -4.62
C TYR A 221 -6.02 -14.19 -5.20
N VAL A 222 -5.42 -13.03 -4.97
CA VAL A 222 -5.94 -11.73 -5.40
C VAL A 222 -5.14 -11.20 -6.58
N LEU A 223 -5.80 -10.87 -7.68
CA LEU A 223 -5.22 -10.12 -8.79
C LEU A 223 -5.87 -8.74 -8.89
N ILE A 224 -5.04 -7.69 -8.81
CA ILE A 224 -5.40 -6.32 -9.16
C ILE A 224 -4.52 -5.91 -10.33
N GLU A 225 -5.12 -5.62 -11.48
CA GLU A 225 -4.34 -5.22 -12.66
C GLU A 225 -4.98 -4.16 -13.54
N ASP A 226 -4.12 -3.31 -14.11
CA ASP A 226 -4.50 -2.19 -14.98
C ASP A 226 -5.55 -1.27 -14.34
N CYS A 227 -5.57 -1.21 -13.01
CA CYS A 227 -6.53 -0.42 -12.24
C CYS A 227 -5.99 0.97 -11.90
N GLU A 228 -6.90 1.89 -11.57
CA GLU A 228 -6.55 3.25 -11.17
C GLU A 228 -7.28 3.66 -9.89
N ALA A 229 -6.58 4.32 -8.96
CA ALA A 229 -7.17 4.80 -7.72
C ALA A 229 -6.74 6.23 -7.37
N TYR A 230 -7.73 7.08 -7.07
CA TYR A 230 -7.53 8.51 -6.82
C TYR A 230 -8.32 9.04 -5.62
N ASN A 231 -7.70 9.93 -4.86
CA ASN A 231 -8.31 10.72 -3.78
C ASN A 231 -8.91 9.88 -2.62
N ALA A 232 -8.43 8.66 -2.40
CA ALA A 232 -8.77 7.88 -1.22
C ALA A 232 -8.16 8.51 0.06
N ALA A 233 -8.94 8.57 1.13
CA ALA A 233 -8.54 9.15 2.43
C ALA A 233 -7.63 8.24 3.25
N ASP A 234 -7.41 7.02 2.79
CA ASP A 234 -6.43 6.08 3.34
C ASP A 234 -5.59 5.51 2.17
N ALA A 235 -5.88 4.30 1.69
CA ALA A 235 -5.17 3.70 0.56
C ALA A 235 -5.98 3.70 -0.74
N GLY A 236 -5.34 4.10 -1.84
CA GLY A 236 -5.94 3.98 -3.18
C GLY A 236 -6.14 2.52 -3.58
N ILE A 237 -5.06 1.73 -3.47
CA ILE A 237 -5.07 0.28 -3.69
C ILE A 237 -4.59 -0.38 -2.42
N TYR A 238 -5.44 -1.19 -1.81
CA TYR A 238 -5.16 -1.89 -0.57
C TYR A 238 -5.21 -3.40 -0.79
N VAL A 239 -4.29 -4.14 -0.18
CA VAL A 239 -4.36 -5.60 -0.03
C VAL A 239 -4.02 -5.92 1.41
N GLY A 240 -4.99 -6.46 2.15
CA GLY A 240 -4.82 -6.69 3.58
C GLY A 240 -5.19 -8.08 4.03
N GLN A 241 -4.48 -8.60 5.02
CA GLN A 241 -4.83 -9.87 5.67
C GLN A 241 -4.95 -11.01 4.63
N THR A 242 -4.13 -10.96 3.58
CA THR A 242 -4.30 -11.75 2.36
C THR A 242 -3.13 -12.73 2.19
N GLU A 243 -3.40 -13.85 1.52
CA GLU A 243 -2.36 -14.80 1.10
C GLU A 243 -2.36 -14.91 -0.43
N TYR A 244 -1.20 -14.68 -1.05
CA TYR A 244 -1.02 -14.59 -2.51
C TYR A 244 -1.77 -13.43 -3.15
N ALA A 245 -1.03 -12.38 -3.49
CA ALA A 245 -1.57 -11.23 -4.20
C ALA A 245 -0.64 -10.75 -5.31
N VAL A 246 -1.21 -10.32 -6.42
CA VAL A 246 -0.51 -9.64 -7.51
C VAL A 246 -1.19 -8.29 -7.74
N VAL A 247 -0.43 -7.21 -7.63
CA VAL A 247 -0.84 -5.85 -7.96
C VAL A 247 0.06 -5.35 -9.06
N ARG A 248 -0.44 -5.29 -10.31
CA ARG A 248 0.39 -4.96 -11.48
C ARG A 248 -0.18 -3.90 -12.39
N ASN A 249 0.71 -3.10 -13.00
CA ASN A 249 0.37 -2.09 -14.00
C ASN A 249 -0.71 -1.09 -13.56
N CYS A 250 -0.84 -0.87 -12.25
CA CYS A 250 -1.84 0.03 -11.69
C CYS A 250 -1.30 1.47 -11.54
N VAL A 251 -2.22 2.43 -11.49
CA VAL A 251 -1.94 3.83 -11.21
C VAL A 251 -2.59 4.25 -9.90
N ALA A 252 -1.79 4.61 -8.90
CA ALA A 252 -2.28 5.13 -7.62
C ALA A 252 -1.75 6.55 -7.40
N LYS A 253 -2.64 7.55 -7.45
CA LYS A 253 -2.24 8.95 -7.29
C LYS A 253 -3.20 9.71 -6.42
N GLN A 254 -2.72 10.74 -5.72
CA GLN A 254 -3.56 11.67 -4.95
C GLN A 254 -4.24 11.04 -3.74
N ASN A 255 -3.77 9.89 -3.28
CA ASN A 255 -4.26 9.21 -2.08
C ASN A 255 -3.38 9.58 -0.87
N VAL A 256 -3.75 9.14 0.33
CA VAL A 256 -2.80 9.13 1.45
C VAL A 256 -1.72 8.11 1.18
N ALA A 257 -2.05 6.81 1.18
CA ALA A 257 -1.20 5.76 0.66
C ALA A 257 -1.59 5.43 -0.81
N GLY A 258 -0.60 5.41 -1.71
CA GLY A 258 -0.85 4.98 -3.08
C GLY A 258 -1.25 3.50 -3.13
N ILE A 259 -0.31 2.64 -2.74
CA ILE A 259 -0.49 1.19 -2.67
C ILE A 259 -0.14 0.71 -1.27
N GLU A 260 -0.99 -0.13 -0.70
CA GLU A 260 -0.85 -0.66 0.65
C GLU A 260 -0.91 -2.18 0.66
N ILE A 261 0.11 -2.80 1.25
CA ILE A 261 0.19 -4.24 1.51
C ILE A 261 0.24 -4.45 3.03
N GLU A 262 -0.89 -4.80 3.62
CA GLU A 262 -1.09 -4.95 5.06
C GLU A 262 -1.16 -6.42 5.46
N ASN A 263 -0.40 -6.87 6.47
CA ASN A 263 -0.55 -8.19 7.09
C ASN A 263 -0.73 -9.31 6.05
N THR A 264 0.08 -9.29 4.98
CA THR A 264 -0.13 -10.09 3.78
C THR A 264 1.08 -10.99 3.55
N LYS A 265 0.82 -12.23 3.15
CA LYS A 265 1.85 -13.18 2.76
C LYS A 265 1.89 -13.31 1.25
N TYR A 266 3.10 -13.33 0.69
CA TYR A 266 3.31 -13.66 -0.72
C TYR A 266 2.66 -12.63 -1.68
N ALA A 267 3.07 -11.36 -1.60
CA ALA A 267 2.58 -10.33 -2.53
C ALA A 267 3.62 -9.93 -3.58
N TYR A 268 3.17 -9.73 -4.82
CA TYR A 268 3.93 -9.08 -5.88
C TYR A 268 3.31 -7.75 -6.26
N VAL A 269 4.09 -6.69 -6.12
CA VAL A 269 3.69 -5.32 -6.48
C VAL A 269 4.63 -4.87 -7.58
N LEU A 270 4.15 -4.81 -8.83
CA LEU A 270 5.05 -4.63 -9.98
C LEU A 270 4.53 -3.80 -11.14
N GLY A 271 5.42 -2.98 -11.71
CA GLY A 271 5.08 -2.13 -12.85
C GLY A 271 4.06 -1.03 -12.54
N ASN A 272 3.81 -0.74 -11.26
CA ASN A 272 2.83 0.27 -10.87
C ASN A 272 3.43 1.68 -10.87
N THR A 273 2.56 2.67 -10.99
CA THR A 273 2.90 4.09 -10.83
C THR A 273 2.24 4.64 -9.58
N ALA A 274 3.04 4.97 -8.57
CA ALA A 274 2.62 5.64 -7.34
C ALA A 274 3.21 7.06 -7.27
N GLN A 275 2.38 8.06 -7.50
CA GLN A 275 2.82 9.47 -7.57
C GLN A 275 1.83 10.40 -6.91
N ASP A 276 2.31 11.54 -6.40
CA ASP A 276 1.43 12.58 -5.85
C ASP A 276 0.56 12.01 -4.71
N ASN A 277 1.02 11.01 -3.96
CA ASN A 277 0.37 10.55 -2.72
C ASN A 277 1.02 11.19 -1.50
N THR A 278 0.54 10.95 -0.27
CA THR A 278 1.30 11.29 0.94
C THR A 278 2.49 10.36 1.11
N THR A 279 2.23 9.06 0.90
CA THR A 279 3.22 8.01 0.76
C THR A 279 2.93 7.17 -0.47
N GLY A 280 3.96 6.82 -1.24
CA GLY A 280 3.78 6.12 -2.51
C GLY A 280 3.35 4.67 -2.33
N LEU A 281 4.08 3.92 -1.51
CA LEU A 281 3.83 2.51 -1.26
C LEU A 281 4.09 2.19 0.22
N VAL A 282 3.22 1.40 0.84
CA VAL A 282 3.45 0.89 2.19
C VAL A 282 3.43 -0.63 2.20
N VAL A 283 4.34 -1.21 2.98
CA VAL A 283 4.34 -2.63 3.32
C VAL A 283 4.39 -2.69 4.83
N PHE A 284 3.34 -3.20 5.47
CA PHE A 284 3.34 -3.26 6.92
C PHE A 284 2.53 -4.39 7.53
N ASP A 285 2.96 -4.79 8.72
CA ASP A 285 2.10 -5.51 9.65
C ASP A 285 1.63 -4.53 10.74
N LEU A 286 0.35 -4.58 11.06
CA LEU A 286 -0.25 -3.81 12.14
C LEU A 286 -0.55 -4.71 13.37
N PRO A 287 -0.58 -4.12 14.58
CA PRO A 287 -0.95 -4.84 15.79
C PRO A 287 -2.41 -5.33 15.73
N GLY A 288 -2.75 -6.32 16.57
CA GLY A 288 -4.10 -6.89 16.63
C GLY A 288 -4.42 -7.91 15.55
N ASN A 289 -3.54 -8.14 14.57
CA ASN A 289 -3.77 -9.12 13.51
C ASN A 289 -2.91 -10.39 13.68
N PRO A 290 -3.46 -11.61 13.51
CA PRO A 290 -2.68 -12.85 13.60
C PRO A 290 -1.81 -13.14 12.36
N ILE A 291 -2.04 -12.45 11.24
CA ILE A 291 -1.29 -12.69 10.01
C ILE A 291 0.02 -11.92 10.05
N MET A 292 1.08 -12.68 10.24
CA MET A 292 2.46 -12.26 10.04
C MET A 292 2.77 -12.17 8.54
N GLY A 293 2.92 -10.96 8.02
CA GLY A 293 3.33 -10.73 6.63
C GLY A 293 4.76 -11.21 6.39
N THR A 294 5.01 -11.70 5.18
CA THR A 294 6.33 -12.17 4.73
C THR A 294 6.35 -12.34 3.23
N ASP A 295 7.55 -12.30 2.65
CA ASP A 295 7.80 -12.61 1.25
C ASP A 295 7.02 -11.65 0.34
N ILE A 296 7.46 -10.40 0.31
CA ILE A 296 6.87 -9.34 -0.50
C ILE A 296 7.87 -8.91 -1.56
N ARG A 297 7.46 -8.90 -2.82
CA ARG A 297 8.31 -8.44 -3.93
C ARG A 297 7.75 -7.18 -4.56
N VAL A 298 8.52 -6.11 -4.47
CA VAL A 298 8.23 -4.80 -5.07
C VAL A 298 9.18 -4.60 -6.24
N LYS A 299 8.67 -4.69 -7.48
CA LYS A 299 9.51 -4.76 -8.69
C LYS A 299 9.12 -3.75 -9.77
N ASN A 300 10.07 -2.99 -10.30
CA ASN A 300 9.87 -2.11 -11.46
C ASN A 300 8.73 -1.07 -11.29
N ASN A 301 8.48 -0.60 -10.07
CA ASN A 301 7.50 0.45 -9.82
C ASN A 301 8.12 1.86 -9.95
N ILE A 302 7.30 2.84 -10.30
CA ILE A 302 7.66 4.27 -10.29
C ILE A 302 7.03 4.91 -9.05
N ILE A 303 7.85 5.28 -8.07
CA ILE A 303 7.43 5.76 -6.74
C ILE A 303 8.03 7.14 -6.50
N THR A 304 7.43 8.17 -7.12
CA THR A 304 8.06 9.49 -7.24
C THR A 304 7.10 10.63 -6.89
N GLY A 305 7.61 11.72 -6.34
CA GLY A 305 6.80 12.92 -6.12
C GLY A 305 5.65 12.72 -5.13
N ASN A 306 5.79 11.81 -4.15
CA ASN A 306 4.73 11.53 -3.18
C ASN A 306 4.71 12.58 -2.06
N ASN A 307 4.40 13.82 -2.44
CA ASN A 307 4.47 15.01 -1.58
C ASN A 307 3.09 15.59 -1.25
N ARG A 308 2.00 14.81 -1.37
CA ARG A 308 0.68 15.27 -0.90
C ARG A 308 0.73 15.48 0.60
N HIS A 309 0.01 16.47 1.10
CA HIS A 309 -0.16 16.58 2.55
C HIS A 309 -0.96 15.38 3.07
N ASN A 310 -0.68 14.91 4.28
CA ASN A 310 -1.44 13.82 4.86
C ASN A 310 -2.84 14.31 5.28
N PHE A 311 -3.88 13.69 4.71
CA PHE A 311 -5.30 14.00 4.97
C PHE A 311 -6.08 12.79 5.53
N ALA A 312 -5.38 11.76 6.00
CA ALA A 312 -6.02 10.66 6.71
C ALA A 312 -6.59 11.14 8.04
N SER A 313 -7.72 10.55 8.45
CA SER A 313 -8.34 10.91 9.71
C SER A 313 -7.47 10.51 10.89
N VAL A 314 -7.38 11.42 11.86
CA VAL A 314 -6.64 11.25 13.13
C VAL A 314 -7.59 11.03 14.33
N ALA A 315 -8.90 10.92 14.08
CA ALA A 315 -9.91 10.68 15.11
C ALA A 315 -10.09 9.17 15.40
N ASN A 316 -10.51 8.85 16.64
CA ASN A 316 -10.98 7.60 17.30
C ASN A 316 -10.68 6.17 16.74
N SER A 317 -10.47 5.98 15.43
CA SER A 317 -9.79 4.82 14.82
C SER A 317 -8.77 5.31 13.79
N SER A 318 -7.73 5.98 14.28
CA SER A 318 -6.68 6.56 13.44
C SER A 318 -5.99 5.46 12.65
N SER A 319 -6.00 5.58 11.33
CA SER A 319 -5.19 4.71 10.48
C SER A 319 -3.71 4.94 10.77
N THR A 320 -2.90 3.88 10.79
CA THR A 320 -1.44 4.00 10.93
C THR A 320 -0.85 4.92 9.88
N VAL A 321 -1.44 5.00 8.68
CA VAL A 321 -0.94 5.90 7.63
C VAL A 321 -1.08 7.38 7.98
N SER A 322 -1.96 7.75 8.92
CA SER A 322 -2.08 9.14 9.41
C SER A 322 -0.81 9.65 10.09
N GLN A 323 0.05 8.73 10.54
CA GLN A 323 1.32 9.02 11.18
C GLN A 323 2.49 9.13 10.19
N VAL A 324 2.28 8.80 8.92
CA VAL A 324 3.32 8.82 7.91
C VAL A 324 3.59 10.28 7.48
N PRO A 325 4.84 10.76 7.56
CA PRO A 325 5.20 12.07 7.04
C PRO A 325 5.00 12.15 5.52
N ALA A 326 4.39 13.24 5.07
CA ALA A 326 4.26 13.54 3.66
C ALA A 326 5.63 13.58 2.98
N GLY A 327 5.74 13.14 1.74
CA GLY A 327 7.03 13.06 1.06
C GLY A 327 7.73 11.71 1.24
N THR A 328 7.01 10.66 1.62
CA THR A 328 7.59 9.32 1.78
C THR A 328 7.40 8.51 0.49
N GLY A 329 8.48 7.93 -0.04
CA GLY A 329 8.41 7.04 -1.20
C GLY A 329 7.80 5.69 -0.80
N THR A 330 8.55 4.93 -0.02
CA THR A 330 8.15 3.63 0.51
C THR A 330 8.30 3.59 2.03
N PHE A 331 7.23 3.19 2.72
CA PHE A 331 7.19 3.07 4.18
C PHE A 331 7.01 1.60 4.57
N MET A 332 8.04 1.01 5.19
CA MET A 332 7.99 -0.36 5.71
C MET A 332 7.89 -0.34 7.23
N LEU A 333 6.94 -1.10 7.78
CA LEU A 333 6.75 -1.22 9.22
C LEU A 333 6.56 -2.70 9.59
N ALA A 334 7.31 -3.19 10.57
CA ALA A 334 7.18 -4.58 11.03
C ALA A 334 7.24 -5.63 9.90
N SER A 335 8.05 -5.39 8.86
CA SER A 335 8.02 -6.15 7.61
C SER A 335 9.22 -7.07 7.47
N ARG A 336 9.02 -8.24 6.84
CA ARG A 336 10.11 -9.22 6.66
C ARG A 336 10.16 -9.88 5.30
N ARG A 337 11.37 -10.27 4.89
CA ARG A 337 11.64 -10.88 3.58
C ARG A 337 11.04 -10.04 2.44
N VAL A 338 11.38 -8.76 2.42
CA VAL A 338 10.91 -7.82 1.39
C VAL A 338 12.01 -7.59 0.37
N GLU A 339 11.75 -7.88 -0.90
CA GLU A 339 12.67 -7.61 -2.01
C GLU A 339 12.17 -6.41 -2.83
N LEU A 340 13.02 -5.40 -2.96
CA LEU A 340 12.77 -4.19 -3.74
C LEU A 340 13.77 -4.14 -4.90
N THR A 341 13.30 -4.39 -6.13
CA THR A 341 14.17 -4.50 -7.31
C THR A 341 13.72 -3.66 -8.50
N GLY A 342 14.64 -2.93 -9.14
CA GLY A 342 14.35 -2.23 -10.39
C GLY A 342 13.34 -1.07 -10.26
N ASN A 343 12.98 -0.69 -9.04
CA ASN A 343 12.08 0.43 -8.80
C ASN A 343 12.79 1.77 -9.04
N THR A 344 12.00 2.80 -9.27
CA THR A 344 12.48 4.17 -9.41
C THR A 344 11.89 5.04 -8.31
N TRP A 345 12.75 5.63 -7.48
CA TRP A 345 12.38 6.67 -6.51
C TRP A 345 13.01 8.02 -6.85
N GLY A 346 12.38 9.09 -6.39
CA GLY A 346 12.86 10.45 -6.59
C GLY A 346 11.79 11.49 -6.29
N ASN A 347 12.23 12.70 -5.96
CA ASN A 347 11.37 13.82 -5.59
C ASN A 347 10.42 13.51 -4.42
N ASN A 348 10.79 12.65 -3.48
CA ASN A 348 10.02 12.37 -2.28
C ASN A 348 10.59 13.21 -1.13
N ASN A 349 9.87 14.26 -0.71
CA ASN A 349 10.40 15.34 0.13
C ASN A 349 10.97 14.88 1.49
N THR A 350 10.49 13.76 2.04
CA THR A 350 10.96 13.20 3.32
C THR A 350 12.02 12.13 3.16
N VAL A 351 11.73 11.06 2.43
CA VAL A 351 12.62 9.90 2.31
C VAL A 351 12.16 9.01 1.16
N ASP A 352 13.09 8.34 0.47
CA ASP A 352 12.71 7.38 -0.57
C ASP A 352 12.27 6.05 0.02
N VAL A 353 13.01 5.49 0.99
CA VAL A 353 12.67 4.23 1.65
C VAL A 353 12.91 4.34 3.16
N ALA A 354 11.86 4.07 3.95
CA ALA A 354 11.93 3.95 5.41
C ALA A 354 11.67 2.49 5.84
N VAL A 355 12.53 1.96 6.72
CA VAL A 355 12.39 0.65 7.37
C VAL A 355 12.22 0.87 8.86
N LEU A 356 11.09 0.45 9.42
CA LEU A 356 10.71 0.73 10.79
C LEU A 356 10.32 -0.55 11.54
N SER A 357 10.67 -0.64 12.81
CA SER A 357 9.99 -1.52 13.74
C SER A 357 8.56 -1.03 13.99
N GLY A 358 7.63 -1.96 14.13
CA GLY A 358 6.28 -1.71 14.65
C GLY A 358 6.27 -0.91 15.94
N LEU A 359 7.26 -1.11 16.82
CA LEU A 359 7.39 -0.40 18.10
C LEU A 359 7.68 1.10 17.95
N THR A 360 8.10 1.55 16.77
CA THR A 360 8.27 2.98 16.47
C THR A 360 6.93 3.71 16.38
N ILE A 361 5.86 3.00 15.97
CA ILE A 361 4.52 3.55 15.81
C ILE A 361 3.60 3.12 16.95
N GLU A 362 3.58 1.83 17.30
CA GLU A 362 2.82 1.28 18.42
C GLU A 362 3.78 0.65 19.44
N PRO A 363 4.18 1.41 20.48
CA PRO A 363 5.18 0.97 21.46
C PRO A 363 4.64 -0.05 22.48
N ASN A 364 3.31 -0.25 22.57
CA ASN A 364 2.74 -1.26 23.45
C ASN A 364 2.86 -2.65 22.82
N ASP A 365 3.92 -3.36 23.17
CA ASP A 365 4.23 -4.72 22.71
C ASP A 365 3.08 -5.71 22.86
N LYS A 366 2.22 -5.56 23.89
CA LYS A 366 1.05 -6.41 24.11
C LYS A 366 0.04 -6.36 22.98
N LEU A 367 -0.08 -5.24 22.27
CA LEU A 367 -0.99 -5.13 21.12
C LEU A 367 -0.53 -5.97 19.93
N TRP A 368 0.73 -6.40 19.93
CA TRP A 368 1.31 -7.28 18.91
C TRP A 368 1.21 -8.76 19.26
N GLU A 369 0.62 -9.14 20.41
CA GLU A 369 0.52 -10.53 20.86
C GLU A 369 -0.23 -11.41 19.85
N ALA A 370 -1.29 -10.89 19.23
CA ALA A 370 -2.08 -11.63 18.24
C ALA A 370 -1.23 -12.12 17.06
N GLY A 371 -0.30 -11.27 16.58
CA GLY A 371 0.65 -11.58 15.52
C GLY A 371 1.93 -12.27 16.01
N GLY A 372 1.97 -12.74 17.26
CA GLY A 372 3.15 -13.40 17.83
C GLY A 372 4.31 -12.45 18.08
N PHE A 373 4.03 -11.20 18.48
CA PHE A 373 5.02 -10.14 18.73
C PHE A 373 5.84 -9.78 17.47
N ASN A 374 5.16 -9.73 16.33
CA ASN A 374 5.74 -9.48 15.01
C ASN A 374 6.05 -8.01 14.71
N PHE A 375 6.54 -7.24 15.67
CA PHE A 375 6.88 -5.82 15.46
C PHE A 375 8.27 -5.59 14.83
N ALA A 376 9.09 -6.61 14.63
CA ALA A 376 10.43 -6.45 14.08
C ALA A 376 10.38 -6.37 12.55
N SER A 377 11.16 -5.45 11.98
CA SER A 377 11.50 -5.51 10.56
C SER A 377 12.83 -6.24 10.39
N ALA A 378 12.94 -7.10 9.39
CA ALA A 378 14.15 -7.87 9.10
C ALA A 378 14.20 -8.36 7.65
N ASP A 379 15.38 -8.73 7.16
CA ASP A 379 15.56 -9.35 5.84
C ASP A 379 14.97 -8.48 4.72
N ILE A 380 15.59 -7.33 4.48
CA ILE A 380 15.14 -6.34 3.50
C ILE A 380 16.16 -6.24 2.38
N TYR A 381 15.79 -6.55 1.14
CA TYR A 381 16.72 -6.57 0.01
C TYR A 381 16.42 -5.51 -1.03
N ILE A 382 17.17 -4.41 -1.01
CA ILE A 382 17.03 -3.26 -1.92
C ILE A 382 18.15 -3.30 -2.95
N HIS A 383 17.85 -3.71 -4.17
CA HIS A 383 18.88 -3.84 -5.21
C HIS A 383 18.46 -3.49 -6.64
N GLY A 384 19.43 -3.08 -7.46
CA GLY A 384 19.19 -2.79 -8.88
C GLY A 384 18.18 -1.65 -9.11
N ASN A 385 17.93 -0.79 -8.12
CA ASN A 385 16.96 0.31 -8.22
C ASN A 385 17.61 1.59 -8.72
N THR A 386 16.79 2.55 -9.14
CA THR A 386 17.22 3.90 -9.53
C THR A 386 16.69 4.95 -8.58
N PHE A 387 17.58 5.71 -7.94
CA PHE A 387 17.26 6.89 -7.14
C PHE A 387 17.63 8.14 -7.95
N GLN A 388 16.63 8.92 -8.36
CA GLN A 388 16.80 10.06 -9.29
C GLN A 388 17.25 11.36 -8.60
N GLY A 389 17.12 11.45 -7.27
CA GLY A 389 17.42 12.65 -6.47
C GLY A 389 16.18 13.51 -6.23
N GLY A 390 16.38 14.67 -5.58
CA GLY A 390 15.29 15.56 -5.16
C GLY A 390 14.50 15.05 -3.95
N SER A 391 14.98 14.01 -3.29
CA SER A 391 14.35 13.44 -2.10
C SER A 391 15.06 13.88 -0.82
N GLY A 392 14.34 13.88 0.29
CA GLY A 392 14.89 14.12 1.62
C GLY A 392 15.31 15.56 1.92
N ASP A 393 14.86 16.53 1.14
CA ASP A 393 15.23 17.95 1.28
C ASP A 393 14.17 18.80 2.01
N ASN A 394 12.97 18.26 2.27
CA ASN A 394 11.88 19.00 2.89
C ASN A 394 10.92 18.08 3.67
N VAL A 395 11.42 17.49 4.76
CA VAL A 395 10.67 16.52 5.58
C VAL A 395 9.27 17.03 5.93
N ASP A 396 8.27 16.17 5.72
CA ASP A 396 6.83 16.40 5.89
C ASP A 396 6.31 17.63 5.13
N ASN A 397 6.93 17.93 3.98
CA ASN A 397 6.75 19.17 3.22
C ASN A 397 7.02 20.45 4.03
N GLY A 398 7.73 20.35 5.15
CA GLY A 398 7.92 21.42 6.13
C GLY A 398 6.74 21.63 7.09
N ASN A 399 5.65 20.86 6.95
CA ASN A 399 4.46 20.93 7.82
C ASN A 399 4.57 19.99 9.02
N LEU A 400 5.67 20.11 9.77
CA LEU A 400 6.00 19.19 10.87
C LEU A 400 4.93 19.19 11.95
N SER A 401 4.45 18.00 12.31
CA SER A 401 3.58 17.79 13.46
C SER A 401 4.13 16.68 14.34
N PRO A 402 4.79 16.99 15.46
CA PRO A 402 5.37 15.94 16.31
C PRO A 402 4.32 15.12 17.07
N GLN A 403 3.10 15.65 17.22
CA GLN A 403 1.96 14.90 17.77
C GLN A 403 1.38 13.90 16.77
N LEU A 404 1.23 14.32 15.51
CA LEU A 404 0.59 13.47 14.50
C LEU A 404 1.59 12.58 13.76
N ARG A 405 2.79 13.10 13.49
CA ARG A 405 3.82 12.50 12.63
C ARG A 405 5.19 12.59 13.30
N PRO A 406 5.39 11.89 14.44
CA PRO A 406 6.59 12.00 15.27
C PRO A 406 7.88 11.65 14.53
N LEU A 407 7.85 10.66 13.62
CA LEU A 407 9.00 10.30 12.79
C LEU A 407 9.47 11.47 11.92
N GLY A 408 8.55 12.15 11.25
CA GLY A 408 8.86 13.33 10.43
C GLY A 408 9.47 14.45 11.26
N ALA A 409 8.94 14.70 12.44
CA ALA A 409 9.51 15.68 13.37
C ALA A 409 10.93 15.32 13.83
N ALA A 410 11.17 14.07 14.20
CA ALA A 410 12.48 13.59 14.63
C ALA A 410 13.52 13.68 13.49
N LEU A 411 13.15 13.23 12.28
CA LEU A 411 13.98 13.37 11.09
C LEU A 411 14.31 14.84 10.83
N ALA A 412 13.32 15.73 10.78
CA ALA A 412 13.57 17.15 10.55
C ALA A 412 14.52 17.76 11.59
N ALA A 413 14.35 17.42 12.87
CA ALA A 413 15.23 17.91 13.94
C ALA A 413 16.67 17.41 13.80
N LEU A 414 16.86 16.11 13.57
CA LEU A 414 18.19 15.50 13.40
C LEU A 414 18.90 16.06 12.17
N TYR A 415 18.21 16.11 11.02
CA TYR A 415 18.82 16.55 9.77
C TYR A 415 19.04 18.06 9.70
N THR A 416 18.22 18.88 10.39
CA THR A 416 18.54 20.32 10.56
C THR A 416 19.89 20.52 11.22
N TYR A 417 20.24 19.71 12.23
CA TYR A 417 21.59 19.74 12.81
C TYR A 417 22.61 19.08 11.87
N GLY A 418 22.26 17.96 11.25
CA GLY A 418 23.09 17.26 10.27
C GLY A 418 23.59 18.14 9.13
N GLU A 419 22.79 19.12 8.67
CA GLU A 419 23.22 20.11 7.67
C GLU A 419 24.44 20.92 8.14
N THR A 420 24.50 21.25 9.44
CA THR A 420 25.67 21.93 10.03
C THR A 420 26.91 21.05 10.04
N GLN A 421 26.73 19.73 9.92
CA GLN A 421 27.77 18.72 9.80
C GLN A 421 28.02 18.30 8.34
N GLY A 422 27.33 18.92 7.37
CA GLY A 422 27.51 18.68 5.93
C GLY A 422 26.55 17.67 5.30
N ALA A 423 25.53 17.19 6.02
CA ALA A 423 24.43 16.43 5.40
C ALA A 423 23.71 17.32 4.37
N LYS A 424 23.26 16.72 3.26
CA LYS A 424 22.60 17.43 2.16
C LYS A 424 21.08 17.22 2.10
N GLY A 425 20.56 16.40 3.01
CA GLY A 425 19.20 15.88 3.04
C GLY A 425 19.19 14.52 3.73
N VAL A 426 17.99 13.98 3.93
CA VAL A 426 17.79 12.62 4.41
C VAL A 426 18.37 11.62 3.40
N GLU A 427 19.15 10.64 3.88
CA GLU A 427 19.63 9.55 3.03
C GLU A 427 18.47 8.78 2.36
N HIS A 428 18.74 8.17 1.20
CA HIS A 428 17.72 7.46 0.42
C HIS A 428 17.06 6.29 1.17
N LEU A 429 17.84 5.62 2.02
CA LEU A 429 17.35 4.58 2.93
C LEU A 429 17.54 5.05 4.38
N VAL A 430 16.44 5.01 5.13
CA VAL A 430 16.43 5.23 6.58
C VAL A 430 15.95 3.96 7.28
N TRP A 431 16.75 3.46 8.21
CA TRP A 431 16.33 2.51 9.22
C TRP A 431 16.19 3.22 10.57
N ASP A 432 15.11 2.97 11.28
CA ASP A 432 14.86 3.60 12.57
C ASP A 432 15.85 3.21 13.67
N GLY A 433 16.58 2.10 13.53
CA GLY A 433 17.51 1.63 14.56
C GLY A 433 16.81 1.08 15.80
N VAL A 434 15.49 0.86 15.76
CA VAL A 434 14.75 0.24 16.85
C VAL A 434 14.90 -1.27 16.74
N ASP A 435 15.66 -1.84 17.67
CA ASP A 435 15.94 -3.26 17.72
C ASP A 435 15.33 -3.91 18.96
N PRO A 436 14.16 -4.56 18.82
CA PRO A 436 13.48 -5.16 19.95
C PRO A 436 14.18 -6.41 20.50
N TYR A 437 15.15 -6.97 19.79
CA TYR A 437 15.90 -8.15 20.22
C TYR A 437 17.19 -7.79 20.97
N GLY A 438 17.53 -6.50 21.03
CA GLY A 438 18.64 -6.01 21.84
C GLY A 438 20.01 -6.43 21.33
N HIS A 439 20.21 -6.50 20.00
CA HIS A 439 21.52 -6.76 19.45
C HIS A 439 22.51 -5.67 19.87
N PRO A 440 23.82 -6.01 20.03
CA PRO A 440 24.81 -5.02 20.41
C PRO A 440 24.88 -3.90 19.38
N ARG A 441 24.92 -2.64 19.83
CA ARG A 441 25.10 -1.47 18.93
C ARG A 441 26.36 -1.58 18.05
N ALA A 442 27.38 -2.37 18.43
CA ALA A 442 28.54 -2.62 17.58
C ALA A 442 28.22 -3.39 16.28
N GLU A 443 27.11 -4.13 16.26
CA GLU A 443 26.56 -4.77 15.07
C GLU A 443 25.90 -3.70 14.18
N LEU A 444 26.40 -3.52 12.96
CA LEU A 444 25.98 -2.39 12.10
C LEU A 444 24.69 -2.65 11.31
N ASN A 445 24.34 -3.94 11.13
CA ASN A 445 23.20 -4.36 10.31
C ASN A 445 22.51 -5.60 10.91
N PRO A 446 21.99 -5.51 12.15
CA PRO A 446 21.44 -6.66 12.87
C PRO A 446 20.15 -7.20 12.25
N ILE A 447 19.45 -6.39 11.45
CA ILE A 447 18.19 -6.78 10.80
C ILE A 447 18.37 -7.18 9.32
N ASN A 448 19.60 -7.37 8.86
CA ASN A 448 19.91 -7.86 7.52
C ASN A 448 19.27 -7.01 6.38
N ILE A 449 19.54 -5.70 6.38
CA ILE A 449 19.25 -4.83 5.24
C ILE A 449 20.35 -4.96 4.19
N CYS A 450 19.96 -5.25 2.96
CA CYS A 450 20.84 -5.30 1.82
C CYS A 450 20.58 -4.07 0.93
N PHE A 451 21.64 -3.37 0.56
CA PHE A 451 21.58 -2.21 -0.33
C PHE A 451 22.67 -2.32 -1.40
N ALA A 452 22.35 -2.98 -2.51
CA ALA A 452 23.34 -3.39 -3.51
C ALA A 452 22.96 -2.94 -4.93
N ASP A 453 23.94 -2.64 -5.78
CA ASP A 453 23.74 -2.38 -7.22
C ASP A 453 22.70 -1.29 -7.55
N ASN A 454 22.44 -0.37 -6.62
CA ASN A 454 21.52 0.74 -6.83
C ASN A 454 22.21 1.90 -7.56
N THR A 455 21.52 2.49 -8.53
CA THR A 455 21.94 3.73 -9.19
C THR A 455 21.53 4.92 -8.31
N LEU A 456 22.51 5.73 -7.90
CA LEU A 456 22.31 6.87 -7.01
C LEU A 456 22.60 8.20 -7.73
N PRO A 457 22.06 9.32 -7.24
CA PRO A 457 22.40 10.64 -7.75
C PRO A 457 23.91 10.92 -7.65
N SER A 458 24.43 11.68 -8.62
CA SER A 458 25.83 12.09 -8.59
C SER A 458 26.14 12.92 -7.35
N GLY A 459 27.17 12.52 -6.61
CA GLY A 459 27.63 13.23 -5.40
C GLY A 459 26.92 12.80 -4.10
N THR A 460 26.14 11.71 -4.15
CA THR A 460 25.69 10.99 -2.94
C THR A 460 26.89 10.43 -2.21
N VAL A 461 27.08 10.86 -0.96
CA VAL A 461 28.18 10.41 -0.08
C VAL A 461 27.69 9.28 0.80
N ASN A 462 26.62 9.53 1.56
CA ASN A 462 25.91 8.54 2.33
C ASN A 462 24.56 8.25 1.65
N ALA A 463 24.13 6.99 1.71
CA ALA A 463 22.87 6.54 1.14
C ALA A 463 21.98 5.80 2.16
N ILE A 464 22.54 5.46 3.33
CA ILE A 464 21.91 4.66 4.36
C ILE A 464 22.09 5.39 5.69
N ALA A 465 20.99 5.59 6.42
CA ALA A 465 20.99 6.09 7.78
C ALA A 465 20.38 5.07 8.74
N ASP A 466 21.05 4.89 9.87
CA ASP A 466 20.57 4.19 11.07
C ASP A 466 20.34 5.27 12.14
N LEU A 467 19.08 5.48 12.51
CA LEU A 467 18.72 6.63 13.33
C LEU A 467 18.99 6.44 14.82
N ASP A 468 19.14 5.22 15.33
CA ASP A 468 19.08 4.97 16.78
C ASP A 468 17.89 5.69 17.43
N LEU A 469 16.71 5.61 16.81
CA LEU A 469 15.65 6.60 16.95
C LEU A 469 15.21 6.79 18.40
N VAL A 470 15.25 5.75 19.24
CA VAL A 470 14.94 5.86 20.67
C VAL A 470 15.91 6.83 21.36
N ALA A 471 17.22 6.57 21.27
CA ALA A 471 18.22 7.37 21.96
C ALA A 471 18.45 8.73 21.28
N ALA A 472 18.55 8.74 19.95
CA ALA A 472 18.74 9.95 19.17
C ALA A 472 17.51 10.88 19.25
N GLY A 473 16.32 10.31 19.15
CA GLY A 473 15.04 11.02 19.30
C GLY A 473 14.86 11.60 20.70
N GLN A 474 15.19 10.85 21.75
CA GLN A 474 15.17 11.37 23.12
C GLN A 474 16.15 12.53 23.32
N ALA A 475 17.37 12.43 22.79
CA ALA A 475 18.35 13.51 22.84
C ALA A 475 17.84 14.75 22.09
N ALA A 476 17.37 14.58 20.85
CA ALA A 476 16.82 15.67 20.04
C ALA A 476 15.61 16.33 20.69
N ALA A 477 14.72 15.54 21.30
CA ALA A 477 13.58 16.03 22.06
C ALA A 477 14.01 17.00 23.17
N THR A 478 15.05 16.65 23.93
CA THR A 478 15.57 17.55 24.99
C THR A 478 16.37 18.76 24.47
N GLY A 479 16.41 18.99 23.15
CA GLY A 479 17.18 20.06 22.51
C GLY A 479 18.66 19.73 22.33
N ASN A 480 19.11 18.51 22.68
CA ASN A 480 20.48 18.04 22.46
C ASN A 480 20.64 17.47 21.04
N PHE A 481 20.50 18.32 20.03
CA PHE A 481 20.58 17.89 18.63
C PHE A 481 21.96 17.33 18.25
N ALA A 482 23.04 17.90 18.82
CA ALA A 482 24.39 17.41 18.60
C ALA A 482 24.59 15.99 19.16
N GLY A 483 24.08 15.73 20.37
CA GLY A 483 24.10 14.40 20.96
C GLY A 483 23.21 13.42 20.19
N GLY A 484 22.03 13.84 19.75
CA GLY A 484 21.14 13.03 18.92
C GLY A 484 21.79 12.61 17.62
N TRP A 485 22.37 13.57 16.89
CA TRP A 485 23.13 13.31 15.65
C TRP A 485 24.38 12.46 15.88
N ALA A 486 25.03 12.55 17.04
CA ALA A 486 26.18 11.70 17.35
C ALA A 486 25.81 10.22 17.57
N LEU A 487 24.52 9.91 17.80
CA LEU A 487 23.99 8.56 17.97
C LEU A 487 23.54 7.93 16.64
N THR A 488 23.16 8.77 15.67
CA THR A 488 22.84 8.32 14.31
C THR A 488 24.11 7.83 13.61
N ARG A 489 23.95 6.88 12.68
CA ARG A 489 25.04 6.37 11.85
C ARG A 489 24.68 6.48 10.39
N HIS A 490 25.64 6.96 9.60
CA HIS A 490 25.44 7.27 8.19
C HIS A 490 26.50 6.53 7.38
N TYR A 491 26.06 5.79 6.36
CA TYR A 491 26.93 4.91 5.59
C TYR A 491 26.86 5.21 4.10
N PRO A 492 28.00 5.08 3.38
CA PRO A 492 27.98 5.04 1.93
C PRO A 492 27.29 3.76 1.44
N ALA A 493 26.76 3.80 0.22
CA ALA A 493 26.07 2.66 -0.38
C ALA A 493 26.94 1.40 -0.54
N ASN A 494 28.28 1.55 -0.56
CA ASN A 494 29.22 0.45 -0.71
C ASN A 494 29.75 -0.11 0.63
N LYS A 495 29.08 0.21 1.75
CA LYS A 495 29.42 -0.31 3.07
C LYS A 495 29.22 -1.84 3.10
N ALA A 496 30.29 -2.57 3.44
CA ALA A 496 30.35 -4.04 3.29
C ALA A 496 29.24 -4.79 4.06
N GLU A 497 28.80 -4.26 5.19
CA GLU A 497 27.77 -4.84 6.05
C GLU A 497 26.37 -4.81 5.42
N PHE A 498 26.17 -3.99 4.38
CA PHE A 498 24.92 -3.93 3.59
C PHE A 498 25.06 -4.61 2.23
N ALA A 499 26.21 -5.23 1.94
CA ALA A 499 26.45 -5.98 0.71
C ALA A 499 26.05 -7.45 0.93
N CYS A 500 24.95 -7.88 0.33
CA CYS A 500 24.46 -9.26 0.40
C CYS A 500 24.02 -9.80 -0.95
N SER A 501 23.90 -11.11 -1.05
CA SER A 501 23.57 -11.86 -2.28
C SER A 501 22.08 -12.18 -2.44
N GLY A 502 21.21 -11.60 -1.60
CA GLY A 502 19.78 -11.87 -1.55
C GLY A 502 19.37 -13.05 -0.66
N PHE A 503 18.09 -13.42 -0.75
CA PHE A 503 17.50 -14.43 0.11
C PHE A 503 17.86 -15.86 -0.32
N SER A 504 18.07 -16.74 0.66
CA SER A 504 18.22 -18.18 0.46
C SER A 504 17.26 -18.93 1.40
N PRO A 505 16.18 -19.55 0.89
CA PRO A 505 15.77 -19.58 -0.51
C PRO A 505 15.32 -18.21 -1.02
N ALA A 506 15.45 -17.98 -2.33
CA ALA A 506 14.91 -16.79 -2.99
C ALA A 506 13.39 -16.68 -2.75
N LEU A 507 12.81 -15.49 -2.95
CA LEU A 507 11.37 -15.33 -2.86
C LEU A 507 10.68 -16.10 -4.00
N THR A 508 10.01 -17.20 -3.67
CA THR A 508 9.25 -18.05 -4.60
C THR A 508 7.76 -17.73 -4.50
N ILE A 509 7.39 -16.48 -4.73
CA ILE A 509 6.03 -15.98 -4.43
C ILE A 509 5.03 -16.38 -5.55
N GLY A 510 5.51 -16.83 -6.72
CA GLY A 510 4.72 -17.12 -7.92
C GLY A 510 4.92 -18.52 -8.48
N ASP A 511 5.93 -19.26 -8.01
CA ASP A 511 6.15 -20.66 -8.37
C ASP A 511 5.03 -21.59 -7.81
N PHE A 512 4.24 -21.07 -6.87
CA PHE A 512 3.14 -21.79 -6.20
C PHE A 512 1.75 -21.34 -6.65
N ILE A 513 1.63 -20.30 -7.48
CA ILE A 513 0.34 -19.92 -8.06
C ILE A 513 0.22 -20.67 -9.40
N GLN A 514 -0.20 -21.95 -9.32
CA GLN A 514 -0.44 -22.82 -10.48
C GLN A 514 -1.84 -22.67 -11.04
#